data_AF-A0A8K0W241-F1
#
_entry.id   AF-A0A8K0W241-F1
#
_cell.length_a   1.000
_cell.length_b   1.000
_cell.length_c   1.000
_cell.angle_alpha   90.00
_cell.angle_beta   90.00
_cell.angle_gamma   90.00
#
_symmetry.space_group_name_H-M   'P 1'
#
loop_
_entity.id
_entity.type
_entity.pdbx_description
1 polymer ?
#
loop_
_entity_poly.entity_id
_entity_poly.type
_entity_poly.pdbx_seq_one_letter_code
_entity_poly.pdbx_strand_id
1 'polypeptide(L)'
;MNLSAALTADEISALNTPHNHIRAASHSFENATRSSEHGKESAFEKSIRIKNTLDLHEERACTQPDWRICALLMNCEYQLWRLNAGIPLKLNPFLSHWVETIQRLDNPDASAPDLGDGGGATTVGVINMTRTMWIKNLLDGADVGRYLAATPHQVARELLKNGQPKDFDLQVYVRMLEDEGIYEKTPEPEFNVSLPARKDIDARNAEGQKKGGAPEHSYEDEIQQHKDSILEHIQNQPDTAIFELTHLPINITYLDFLTTLLADHTLEKHAVDPAQVITQYIQHALRTVERMDKPPSPPMGGTDDAAEGEQLEYGKEAQSRHILLLLLFIKSLIRKGLVELDVLYFEIAEITVRYVWIKEVREFRSWAEEGVENSAGG
;
A
#
# COMPACT_ATOMS: atom_id res chain seq x y z
N MET A 1 -3.26 7.91 24.64
CA MET A 1 -3.88 6.83 23.84
C MET A 1 -2.85 5.73 23.66
N ASN A 2 -3.15 4.50 24.08
CA ASN A 2 -2.24 3.36 23.90
C ASN A 2 -2.60 2.64 22.59
N LEU A 3 -1.81 2.84 21.54
CA LEU A 3 -2.08 2.26 20.22
C LEU A 3 -1.83 0.76 20.14
N SER A 4 -1.16 0.16 21.12
CA SER A 4 -0.93 -1.30 21.18
C SER A 4 -1.89 -2.03 22.12
N ALA A 5 -2.87 -1.33 22.70
CA ALA A 5 -3.84 -1.96 23.59
C ALA A 5 -4.70 -2.99 22.83
N ALA A 6 -4.99 -4.12 23.47
CA ALA A 6 -5.89 -5.16 22.98
C ALA A 6 -7.18 -5.21 23.84
N LEU A 7 -8.12 -6.07 23.45
CA LEU A 7 -9.32 -6.37 24.22
C LEU A 7 -8.96 -7.08 25.53
N THR A 8 -9.74 -6.85 26.58
CA THR A 8 -9.58 -7.55 27.86
C THR A 8 -10.07 -9.00 27.74
N ALA A 9 -9.74 -9.84 28.72
CA ALA A 9 -10.20 -11.23 28.75
C ALA A 9 -11.73 -11.36 28.72
N ASP A 10 -12.44 -10.48 29.42
CA ASP A 10 -13.91 -10.48 29.47
C ASP A 10 -14.52 -10.08 28.13
N GLU A 11 -13.94 -9.07 27.47
CA GLU A 11 -14.34 -8.64 26.12
C GLU A 11 -14.10 -9.75 25.09
N ILE A 12 -12.95 -10.44 25.17
CA ILE A 12 -12.64 -11.60 24.32
C ILE A 12 -13.63 -12.74 24.57
N SER A 13 -13.96 -13.04 25.84
CA SER A 13 -14.94 -14.08 26.18
C SER A 13 -16.34 -13.77 25.64
N ALA A 14 -16.70 -12.49 25.53
CA ALA A 14 -17.99 -12.08 24.96
C ALA A 14 -18.06 -12.35 23.46
N LEU A 15 -16.93 -12.26 22.74
CA LEU A 15 -16.84 -12.41 21.28
C LEU A 15 -16.46 -13.82 20.81
N ASN A 16 -15.81 -14.65 21.63
CA ASN A 16 -15.27 -15.95 21.21
C ASN A 16 -16.23 -17.14 21.37
N THR A 17 -17.48 -16.91 21.79
CA THR A 17 -18.45 -17.99 22.05
C THR A 17 -19.17 -18.39 20.74
N PRO A 18 -18.88 -19.57 20.16
CA PRO A 18 -19.34 -19.90 18.80
C PRO A 18 -20.84 -20.18 18.69
N HIS A 19 -21.49 -20.42 19.82
CA HIS A 19 -22.93 -20.74 19.90
C HIS A 19 -23.79 -19.52 20.24
N ASN A 20 -23.18 -18.38 20.50
CA ASN A 20 -23.92 -17.14 20.70
C ASN A 20 -24.25 -16.53 19.34
N HIS A 21 -25.46 -15.98 19.20
CA HIS A 21 -25.81 -15.21 18.02
C HIS A 21 -24.91 -13.98 17.91
N ILE A 22 -24.56 -13.55 16.68
CA ILE A 22 -23.67 -12.41 16.45
C ILE A 22 -24.19 -11.14 17.15
N ARG A 23 -25.51 -10.90 17.10
CA ARG A 23 -26.14 -9.76 17.83
C ARG A 23 -25.96 -9.87 19.35
N ALA A 24 -26.12 -11.07 19.90
CA ALA A 24 -25.98 -11.28 21.34
C ALA A 24 -24.52 -11.10 21.79
N ALA A 25 -23.57 -11.64 21.03
CA ALA A 25 -22.13 -11.44 21.26
C ALA A 25 -21.77 -9.93 21.21
N SER A 26 -22.32 -9.20 20.24
CA SER A 26 -22.16 -7.74 20.15
C SER A 26 -22.65 -7.00 21.40
N HIS A 27 -23.85 -7.31 21.90
CA HIS A 27 -24.37 -6.68 23.12
C HIS A 27 -23.58 -7.06 24.37
N SER A 28 -23.16 -8.32 24.49
CA SER A 28 -22.31 -8.77 25.59
C SER A 28 -20.96 -8.04 25.58
N PHE A 29 -20.36 -7.85 24.40
CA PHE A 29 -19.13 -7.08 24.23
C PHE A 29 -19.32 -5.63 24.65
N GLU A 30 -20.39 -4.96 24.20
CA GLU A 30 -20.68 -3.59 24.63
C GLU A 30 -20.85 -3.45 26.14
N ASN A 31 -21.52 -4.41 26.78
CA ASN A 31 -21.70 -4.42 28.22
C ASN A 31 -20.36 -4.63 28.94
N ALA A 32 -19.54 -5.58 28.47
CA ALA A 32 -18.19 -5.82 29.01
C ALA A 32 -17.30 -4.56 28.90
N THR A 33 -17.31 -3.89 27.74
CA THR A 33 -16.56 -2.65 27.54
C THR A 33 -17.08 -1.52 28.42
N ARG A 34 -18.41 -1.36 28.58
CA ARG A 34 -18.99 -0.33 29.47
C ARG A 34 -18.62 -0.54 30.93
N SER A 35 -18.48 -1.79 31.35
CA SER A 35 -18.12 -2.16 32.73
C SER A 35 -16.61 -2.13 32.99
N SER A 36 -15.77 -2.03 31.96
CA SER A 36 -14.31 -1.95 32.10
C SER A 36 -13.82 -0.50 32.19
N GLU A 37 -12.51 -0.33 32.42
CA GLU A 37 -11.85 0.99 32.36
C GLU A 37 -11.97 1.68 30.99
N HIS A 38 -12.30 0.90 29.96
CA HIS A 38 -12.42 1.32 28.58
C HIS A 38 -13.83 1.83 28.20
N GLY A 39 -14.77 1.89 29.15
CA GLY A 39 -16.15 2.30 28.87
C GLY A 39 -16.29 3.70 28.27
N LYS A 40 -15.30 4.57 28.47
CA LYS A 40 -15.25 5.95 27.98
C LYS A 40 -14.49 6.14 26.67
N GLU A 41 -13.94 5.07 26.09
CA GLU A 41 -13.17 5.15 24.84
C GLU A 41 -14.04 5.63 23.66
N SER A 42 -13.41 6.40 22.78
CA SER A 42 -13.96 6.78 21.50
C SER A 42 -14.16 5.57 20.57
N ALA A 43 -14.96 5.73 19.52
CA ALA A 43 -15.15 4.67 18.52
C ALA A 43 -13.82 4.28 17.84
N PHE A 44 -12.93 5.26 17.62
CA PHE A 44 -11.61 5.04 17.05
C PHE A 44 -10.72 4.19 17.99
N GLU A 45 -10.59 4.58 19.26
CA GLU A 45 -9.81 3.82 20.25
C GLU A 45 -10.29 2.37 20.39
N LYS A 46 -11.62 2.17 20.45
CA LYS A 46 -12.22 0.84 20.47
C LYS A 46 -11.87 0.04 19.22
N SER A 47 -11.93 0.68 18.04
CA SER A 47 -11.62 0.02 16.77
C SER A 47 -10.15 -0.41 16.71
N ILE A 48 -9.21 0.41 17.19
CA ILE A 48 -7.79 0.03 17.29
C ILE A 48 -7.59 -1.19 18.20
N ARG A 49 -8.26 -1.25 19.36
CA ARG A 49 -8.14 -2.41 20.27
C ARG A 49 -8.73 -3.68 19.67
N ILE A 50 -9.85 -3.58 18.97
CA ILE A 50 -10.46 -4.69 18.24
C ILE A 50 -9.50 -5.18 17.15
N LYS A 51 -8.91 -4.26 16.36
CA LYS A 51 -7.94 -4.58 15.30
C LYS A 51 -6.70 -5.29 15.86
N ASN A 52 -6.09 -4.76 16.92
CA ASN A 52 -4.93 -5.38 17.56
C ASN A 52 -5.23 -6.79 18.09
N THR A 53 -6.43 -6.99 18.65
CA THR A 53 -6.87 -8.32 19.12
C THR A 53 -7.07 -9.27 17.95
N LEU A 54 -7.64 -8.76 16.86
CA LEU A 54 -7.87 -9.51 15.65
C LEU A 54 -6.54 -10.00 15.03
N ASP A 55 -5.53 -9.14 14.93
CA ASP A 55 -4.18 -9.51 14.44
C ASP A 55 -3.55 -10.61 15.30
N LEU A 56 -3.59 -10.46 16.63
CA LEU A 56 -3.04 -11.42 17.58
C LEU A 56 -3.69 -12.81 17.44
N HIS A 57 -5.01 -12.82 17.26
CA HIS A 57 -5.77 -14.07 17.17
C HIS A 57 -5.74 -14.69 15.78
N GLU A 58 -5.42 -13.91 14.75
CA GLU A 58 -5.12 -14.43 13.42
C GLU A 58 -3.83 -15.27 13.42
N GLU A 59 -2.74 -14.76 14.00
CA GLU A 59 -1.50 -15.52 14.13
C GLU A 59 -1.72 -16.83 14.90
N ARG A 60 -2.54 -16.76 15.96
CA ARG A 60 -2.93 -17.94 16.74
C ARG A 60 -3.76 -18.94 15.92
N ALA A 61 -4.65 -18.46 15.04
CA ALA A 61 -5.46 -19.33 14.20
C ALA A 61 -4.60 -20.24 13.30
N CYS A 62 -3.43 -19.76 12.85
CA CYS A 62 -2.49 -20.52 12.04
C CYS A 62 -1.86 -21.70 12.79
N THR A 63 -1.67 -21.59 14.10
CA THR A 63 -0.99 -22.62 14.92
C THR A 63 -1.96 -23.49 15.70
N GLN A 64 -3.12 -22.95 16.08
CA GLN A 64 -4.14 -23.60 16.91
C GLN A 64 -5.53 -23.29 16.37
N PRO A 65 -5.92 -23.83 15.20
CA PRO A 65 -7.23 -23.55 14.63
C PRO A 65 -8.34 -24.09 15.54
N ASP A 66 -9.25 -23.21 15.94
CA ASP A 66 -10.38 -23.52 16.82
C ASP A 66 -11.59 -22.66 16.44
N TRP A 67 -12.79 -23.21 16.63
CA TRP A 67 -14.04 -22.51 16.38
C TRP A 67 -14.23 -21.27 17.26
N ARG A 68 -13.65 -21.24 18.47
CA ARG A 68 -13.67 -20.03 19.31
C ARG A 68 -12.86 -18.90 18.69
N ILE A 69 -11.74 -19.21 18.05
CA ILE A 69 -10.94 -18.23 17.32
C ILE A 69 -11.69 -17.75 16.08
N CYS A 70 -12.31 -18.66 15.32
CA CYS A 70 -13.15 -18.28 14.18
C CYS A 70 -14.28 -17.33 14.60
N ALA A 71 -15.01 -17.67 15.67
CA ALA A 71 -16.08 -16.82 16.22
C ALA A 71 -15.57 -15.44 16.65
N LEU A 72 -14.42 -15.40 17.32
CA LEU A 72 -13.77 -14.15 17.73
C LEU A 72 -13.43 -13.28 16.52
N LEU A 73 -12.74 -13.84 15.50
CA LEU A 73 -12.35 -13.10 14.30
C LEU A 73 -13.58 -12.54 13.58
N MET A 74 -14.61 -13.36 13.35
CA MET A 74 -15.85 -12.91 12.69
C MET A 74 -16.55 -11.79 13.46
N ASN A 75 -16.66 -11.93 14.78
CA ASN A 75 -17.30 -10.93 15.63
C ASN A 75 -16.47 -9.64 15.70
N CYS A 76 -15.14 -9.71 15.72
CA CYS A 76 -14.26 -8.55 15.63
C CYS A 76 -14.44 -7.80 14.31
N GLU A 77 -14.46 -8.49 13.17
CA GLU A 77 -14.73 -7.86 11.86
C GLU A 77 -16.09 -7.15 11.84
N TYR A 78 -17.12 -7.79 12.42
CA TYR A 78 -18.43 -7.18 12.55
C TYR A 78 -18.41 -5.93 13.46
N GLN A 79 -17.69 -5.96 14.58
CA GLN A 79 -17.56 -4.77 15.44
C GLN A 79 -16.84 -3.62 14.74
N LEU A 80 -15.74 -3.91 14.01
CA LEU A 80 -15.01 -2.91 13.23
C LEU A 80 -15.94 -2.26 12.20
N TRP A 81 -16.68 -3.07 11.44
CA TRP A 81 -17.65 -2.58 10.47
C TRP A 81 -18.73 -1.73 11.14
N ARG A 82 -19.33 -2.22 12.23
CA ARG A 82 -20.44 -1.57 12.93
C ARG A 82 -20.04 -0.22 13.54
N LEU A 83 -18.86 -0.14 14.14
CA LEU A 83 -18.35 1.11 14.74
C LEU A 83 -18.09 2.19 13.69
N ASN A 84 -17.83 1.80 12.45
CA ASN A 84 -17.48 2.70 11.34
C ASN A 84 -18.58 2.77 10.26
N ALA A 85 -19.76 2.20 10.50
CA ALA A 85 -20.84 2.12 9.50
C ALA A 85 -21.41 3.48 9.07
N GLY A 86 -21.20 4.54 9.86
CA GLY A 86 -21.60 5.91 9.52
C GLY A 86 -20.57 6.67 8.68
N ILE A 87 -19.38 6.09 8.45
CA ILE A 87 -18.29 6.71 7.68
C ILE A 87 -18.43 6.22 6.23
N PRO A 88 -18.42 7.11 5.21
CA PRO A 88 -18.36 6.68 3.81
C PRO A 88 -17.22 5.70 3.59
N LEU A 89 -17.47 4.61 2.86
CA LEU A 89 -16.53 3.48 2.82
C LEU A 89 -15.12 3.88 2.36
N LYS A 90 -15.01 4.79 1.38
CA LYS A 90 -13.73 5.33 0.91
C LYS A 90 -12.91 6.03 2.01
N LEU A 91 -13.57 6.61 3.01
CA LEU A 91 -12.95 7.28 4.15
C LEU A 91 -12.84 6.36 5.39
N ASN A 92 -13.18 5.08 5.26
CA ASN A 92 -13.16 4.16 6.39
C ASN A 92 -11.70 3.77 6.71
N PRO A 93 -11.21 4.03 7.94
CA PRO A 93 -9.82 3.79 8.30
C PRO A 93 -9.42 2.31 8.30
N PHE A 94 -10.37 1.38 8.20
CA PHE A 94 -10.13 -0.06 8.16
C PHE A 94 -10.37 -0.68 6.77
N LEU A 95 -10.60 0.13 5.74
CA LEU A 95 -10.77 -0.39 4.38
C LEU A 95 -9.52 -1.12 3.87
N SER A 96 -8.32 -0.56 4.10
CA SER A 96 -7.06 -1.20 3.73
C SER A 96 -6.89 -2.56 4.40
N HIS A 97 -7.20 -2.66 5.70
CA HIS A 97 -7.21 -3.92 6.44
C HIS A 97 -8.09 -4.99 5.80
N TRP A 98 -9.33 -4.64 5.42
CA TRP A 98 -10.24 -5.61 4.80
C TRP A 98 -9.78 -6.05 3.40
N VAL A 99 -9.28 -5.11 2.59
CA VAL A 99 -8.73 -5.40 1.26
C VAL A 99 -7.51 -6.33 1.37
N GLU A 100 -6.54 -6.00 2.22
CA GLU A 100 -5.34 -6.80 2.44
C GLU A 100 -5.68 -8.19 2.99
N THR A 101 -6.65 -8.27 3.90
CA THR A 101 -7.10 -9.55 4.46
C THR A 101 -7.71 -10.42 3.36
N ILE A 102 -8.55 -9.88 2.48
CA ILE A 102 -9.09 -10.64 1.35
C ILE A 102 -7.95 -11.08 0.42
N GLN A 103 -7.09 -10.17 -0.04
CA GLN A 103 -5.99 -10.52 -0.95
C GLN A 103 -5.08 -11.63 -0.40
N ARG A 104 -4.77 -11.57 0.90
CA ARG A 104 -3.89 -12.54 1.57
C ARG A 104 -4.55 -13.90 1.77
N LEU A 105 -5.86 -13.94 2.07
CA LEU A 105 -6.56 -15.17 2.46
C LEU A 105 -7.32 -15.84 1.32
N ASP A 106 -7.66 -15.12 0.25
CA ASP A 106 -8.44 -15.60 -0.92
C ASP A 106 -7.57 -16.37 -1.93
N ASN A 107 -6.45 -16.95 -1.48
CA ASN A 107 -5.46 -17.58 -2.34
C ASN A 107 -5.99 -18.93 -2.89
N PRO A 108 -6.10 -19.10 -4.23
CA PRO A 108 -6.76 -20.25 -4.86
C PRO A 108 -6.12 -21.62 -4.58
N ASP A 109 -4.86 -21.64 -4.11
CA ASP A 109 -4.15 -22.88 -3.78
C ASP A 109 -4.69 -23.59 -2.54
N ALA A 110 -5.50 -22.90 -1.71
CA ALA A 110 -6.22 -23.51 -0.62
C ALA A 110 -7.40 -24.33 -1.17
N SER A 111 -7.13 -25.59 -1.51
CA SER A 111 -8.15 -26.57 -1.90
C SER A 111 -9.37 -26.44 -0.98
N ALA A 112 -10.56 -26.30 -1.58
CA ALA A 112 -11.80 -26.10 -0.86
C ALA A 112 -11.92 -27.14 0.27
N PRO A 113 -12.02 -26.71 1.54
CA PRO A 113 -12.03 -27.66 2.65
C PRO A 113 -13.27 -28.55 2.53
N ASP A 114 -13.05 -29.87 2.53
CA ASP A 114 -14.13 -30.84 2.52
C ASP A 114 -14.95 -30.68 3.82
N LEU A 115 -16.16 -30.14 3.68
CA LEU A 115 -17.11 -29.96 4.78
C LEU A 115 -17.75 -31.31 5.10
N GLY A 116 -16.94 -32.26 5.57
CA GLY A 116 -17.44 -33.52 6.10
C GLY A 116 -18.49 -33.25 7.18
N ASP A 117 -19.67 -33.83 7.03
CA ASP A 117 -20.89 -33.59 7.82
C ASP A 117 -20.80 -34.02 9.30
N GLY A 118 -19.60 -34.43 9.76
CA GLY A 118 -19.36 -35.03 11.07
C GLY A 118 -18.35 -34.26 11.89
N GLY A 119 -18.79 -33.20 12.61
CA GLY A 119 -18.10 -32.64 13.78
C GLY A 119 -16.60 -32.37 13.65
N GLY A 120 -16.12 -32.12 12.42
CA GLY A 120 -14.70 -32.07 12.11
C GLY A 120 -13.98 -30.95 12.86
N ALA A 121 -12.72 -31.22 13.22
CA ALA A 121 -11.81 -30.22 13.74
C ALA A 121 -11.73 -29.04 12.75
N THR A 122 -11.84 -27.81 13.27
CA THR A 122 -11.66 -26.60 12.47
C THR A 122 -10.25 -26.59 11.88
N THR A 123 -10.13 -26.36 10.58
CA THR A 123 -8.83 -26.18 9.92
C THR A 123 -8.56 -24.69 9.69
N VAL A 124 -7.28 -24.35 9.50
CA VAL A 124 -6.86 -22.98 9.15
C VAL A 124 -7.58 -22.50 7.87
N GLY A 125 -7.70 -23.38 6.86
CA GLY A 125 -8.41 -23.08 5.62
C GLY A 125 -9.88 -22.74 5.81
N VAL A 126 -10.59 -23.46 6.70
CA VAL A 126 -12.00 -23.15 7.04
C VAL A 126 -12.11 -21.78 7.70
N ILE A 127 -11.21 -21.43 8.63
CA ILE A 127 -11.22 -20.13 9.31
C ILE A 127 -10.96 -19.02 8.30
N ASN A 128 -9.92 -19.16 7.47
CA ASN A 128 -9.55 -18.16 6.48
C ASN A 128 -10.65 -17.93 5.45
N MET A 129 -11.19 -19.00 4.87
CA MET A 129 -12.28 -18.92 3.89
C MET A 129 -13.55 -18.30 4.51
N THR A 130 -13.91 -18.73 5.71
CA THR A 130 -15.06 -18.16 6.44
C THR A 130 -14.87 -16.66 6.65
N ARG A 131 -13.68 -16.25 7.12
CA ARG A 131 -13.36 -14.85 7.39
C ARG A 131 -13.39 -14.02 6.10
N THR A 132 -12.77 -14.49 5.02
CA THR A 132 -12.80 -13.83 3.71
C THR A 132 -14.24 -13.63 3.23
N MET A 133 -15.06 -14.68 3.24
CA MET A 133 -16.46 -14.59 2.81
C MET A 133 -17.28 -13.65 3.70
N TRP A 134 -16.98 -13.61 5.00
CA TRP A 134 -17.63 -12.71 5.94
C TRP A 134 -17.28 -11.25 5.63
N ILE A 135 -16.00 -10.92 5.44
CA ILE A 135 -15.56 -9.57 5.07
C ILE A 135 -16.17 -9.15 3.73
N LYS A 136 -16.17 -10.03 2.72
CA LYS A 136 -16.83 -9.78 1.42
C LYS A 136 -18.31 -9.40 1.62
N ASN A 137 -19.04 -10.12 2.47
CA ASN A 137 -20.45 -9.80 2.78
C ASN A 137 -20.62 -8.46 3.52
N LEU A 138 -19.69 -8.10 4.41
CA LEU A 138 -19.72 -6.80 5.11
C LEU A 138 -19.48 -5.62 4.14
N LEU A 139 -18.56 -5.79 3.18
CA LEU A 139 -18.19 -4.78 2.21
C LEU A 139 -19.20 -4.60 1.07
N ASP A 140 -19.83 -5.69 0.62
CA ASP A 140 -20.85 -5.68 -0.44
C ASP A 140 -22.14 -4.95 -0.03
N GLY A 141 -22.29 -4.65 1.27
CA GLY A 141 -23.53 -4.07 1.80
C GLY A 141 -24.71 -5.04 1.71
N ALA A 142 -24.45 -6.33 1.50
CA ALA A 142 -25.43 -7.39 1.63
C ALA A 142 -26.14 -7.29 2.99
N ASP A 143 -27.36 -7.83 3.11
CA ASP A 143 -28.14 -7.74 4.34
C ASP A 143 -27.47 -8.50 5.49
N VAL A 144 -26.48 -7.87 6.14
CA VAL A 144 -25.79 -8.36 7.34
C VAL A 144 -26.83 -8.68 8.42
N GLY A 145 -27.97 -7.98 8.41
CA GLY A 145 -29.11 -8.20 9.28
C GLY A 145 -29.58 -9.65 9.33
N ARG A 146 -29.55 -10.37 8.20
CA ARG A 146 -29.93 -11.79 8.13
C ARG A 146 -29.03 -12.69 8.98
N TYR A 147 -27.76 -12.32 9.12
CA TYR A 147 -26.75 -13.08 9.86
C TYR A 147 -26.70 -12.74 11.35
N LEU A 148 -27.24 -11.58 11.75
CA LEU A 148 -27.20 -11.15 13.15
C LEU A 148 -27.95 -12.09 14.11
N ALA A 149 -28.97 -12.78 13.60
CA ALA A 149 -29.76 -13.76 14.34
C ALA A 149 -29.19 -15.19 14.24
N ALA A 150 -28.06 -15.38 13.56
CA ALA A 150 -27.37 -16.66 13.44
C ALA A 150 -26.11 -16.68 14.33
N THR A 151 -25.63 -17.89 14.64
CA THR A 151 -24.36 -18.09 15.34
C THR A 151 -23.19 -18.06 14.34
N PRO A 152 -21.95 -17.75 14.76
CA PRO A 152 -20.78 -17.82 13.88
C PRO A 152 -20.66 -19.15 13.12
N HIS A 153 -20.96 -20.28 13.75
CA HIS A 153 -21.00 -21.59 13.09
C HIS A 153 -22.03 -21.67 11.96
N GLN A 154 -23.23 -21.15 12.18
CA GLN A 154 -24.30 -21.16 11.19
C GLN A 154 -23.94 -20.26 10.01
N VAL A 155 -23.43 -19.06 10.29
CA VAL A 155 -22.97 -18.11 9.26
C VAL A 155 -21.84 -18.72 8.45
N ALA A 156 -20.81 -19.28 9.11
CA ALA A 156 -19.70 -19.94 8.44
C ALA A 156 -20.17 -21.05 7.50
N ARG A 157 -21.05 -21.93 7.98
CA ARG A 157 -21.63 -23.02 7.17
C ARG A 157 -22.39 -22.47 5.96
N GLU A 158 -23.20 -21.44 6.15
CA GLU A 158 -23.97 -20.83 5.08
C GLU A 158 -23.07 -20.18 4.03
N LEU A 159 -22.07 -19.40 4.45
CA LEU A 159 -21.11 -18.76 3.57
C LEU A 159 -20.33 -19.79 2.75
N LEU A 160 -19.80 -20.83 3.40
CA LEU A 160 -19.03 -21.87 2.72
C LEU A 160 -19.89 -22.71 1.77
N LYS A 161 -21.17 -22.92 2.08
CA LYS A 161 -22.11 -23.64 1.21
C LYS A 161 -22.53 -22.82 -0.01
N ASN A 162 -22.77 -21.53 0.16
CA ASN A 162 -23.26 -20.66 -0.90
C ASN A 162 -22.12 -20.14 -1.80
N GLY A 163 -20.87 -20.18 -1.33
CA GLY A 163 -19.71 -19.67 -2.05
C GLY A 163 -19.61 -18.15 -2.03
N GLN A 164 -18.78 -17.61 -2.94
CA GLN A 164 -18.57 -16.17 -3.07
C GLN A 164 -19.85 -15.46 -3.53
N PRO A 165 -20.13 -14.23 -3.05
CA PRO A 165 -21.14 -13.38 -3.67
C PRO A 165 -20.84 -13.23 -5.17
N LYS A 166 -21.84 -13.47 -6.03
CA LYS A 166 -21.63 -13.62 -7.48
C LYS A 166 -20.95 -12.43 -8.17
N ASP A 167 -21.07 -11.25 -7.57
CA ASP A 167 -20.65 -9.98 -8.18
C ASP A 167 -19.65 -9.19 -7.31
N PHE A 168 -19.02 -9.84 -6.30
CA PHE A 168 -18.05 -9.15 -5.46
C PHE A 168 -16.76 -8.85 -6.24
N ASP A 169 -16.53 -7.57 -6.54
CA ASP A 169 -15.32 -7.07 -7.18
C ASP A 169 -14.41 -6.36 -6.18
N LEU A 170 -13.28 -6.99 -5.85
CA LEU A 170 -12.29 -6.43 -4.94
C LEU A 170 -11.64 -5.15 -5.52
N GLN A 171 -11.57 -5.02 -6.85
CA GLN A 171 -10.92 -3.89 -7.52
C GLN A 171 -11.63 -2.57 -7.25
N VAL A 172 -12.94 -2.59 -7.01
CA VAL A 172 -13.70 -1.39 -6.62
C VAL A 172 -13.14 -0.79 -5.33
N TYR A 173 -12.78 -1.63 -4.35
CA TYR A 173 -12.24 -1.18 -3.07
C TYR A 173 -10.75 -0.81 -3.16
N VAL A 174 -9.99 -1.50 -4.02
CA VAL A 174 -8.60 -1.14 -4.33
C VAL A 174 -8.54 0.27 -4.90
N ARG A 175 -9.38 0.60 -5.90
CA ARG A 175 -9.46 1.95 -6.48
C ARG A 175 -9.82 3.02 -5.46
N MET A 176 -10.71 2.72 -4.52
CA MET A 176 -11.00 3.66 -3.41
C MET A 176 -9.75 3.97 -2.57
N LEU A 177 -8.89 2.97 -2.34
CA LEU A 177 -7.63 3.17 -1.60
C LEU A 177 -6.58 3.92 -2.44
N GLU A 178 -6.55 3.70 -3.76
CA GLU A 178 -5.70 4.44 -4.69
C GLU A 178 -6.11 5.93 -4.78
N ASP A 179 -7.41 6.20 -4.87
CA ASP A 179 -7.96 7.56 -4.94
C ASP A 179 -7.65 8.38 -3.68
N GLU A 180 -7.64 7.73 -2.51
CA GLU A 180 -7.28 8.36 -1.23
C GLU A 180 -5.76 8.38 -0.99
N GLY A 181 -4.95 7.92 -1.96
CA GLY A 181 -3.48 7.91 -1.89
C GLY A 181 -2.90 6.92 -0.88
N ILE A 182 -3.69 5.95 -0.45
CA ILE A 182 -3.25 4.87 0.44
C ILE A 182 -2.51 3.80 -0.38
N TYR A 183 -3.01 3.48 -1.57
CA TYR A 183 -2.38 2.56 -2.53
C TYR A 183 -1.80 3.32 -3.72
N GLU A 184 -0.84 2.69 -4.41
CA GLU A 184 -0.36 3.18 -5.69
C GLU A 184 -1.38 2.90 -6.77
N LYS A 185 -1.59 3.85 -7.67
CA LYS A 185 -2.48 3.64 -8.81
C LYS A 185 -1.97 2.48 -9.63
N THR A 186 -2.77 1.43 -9.70
CA THR A 186 -2.57 0.35 -10.68
C THR A 186 -2.57 1.02 -12.05
N PRO A 187 -1.48 0.89 -12.84
CA PRO A 187 -1.42 1.52 -14.15
C PRO A 187 -2.65 1.07 -14.94
N GLU A 188 -3.49 2.04 -15.32
CA GLU A 188 -4.66 1.74 -16.12
C GLU A 188 -4.14 0.99 -17.35
N PRO A 189 -4.68 -0.21 -17.66
CA PRO A 189 -4.25 -0.93 -18.83
C PRO A 189 -4.45 0.03 -19.99
N GLU A 190 -3.33 0.45 -20.60
CA GLU A 190 -3.34 1.41 -21.69
C GLU A 190 -4.40 0.91 -22.66
N PHE A 191 -5.53 1.61 -22.73
CA PHE A 191 -6.55 1.29 -23.69
C PHE A 191 -5.88 1.51 -25.03
N ASN A 192 -5.42 0.41 -25.60
CA ASN A 192 -4.82 0.35 -26.91
C ASN A 192 -5.98 0.61 -27.87
N VAL A 193 -6.37 1.89 -27.99
CA VAL A 193 -7.36 2.38 -28.94
C VAL A 193 -6.70 2.17 -30.29
N SER A 194 -6.85 0.95 -30.77
CA SER A 194 -6.57 0.59 -32.15
C SER A 194 -7.54 1.43 -32.99
N LEU A 195 -7.05 2.58 -33.44
CA LEU A 195 -7.63 3.33 -34.54
C LEU A 195 -7.97 2.33 -35.67
N PRO A 196 -9.17 2.42 -36.27
CA PRO A 196 -9.61 1.44 -37.24
C PRO A 196 -8.62 1.40 -38.40
N ALA A 197 -8.00 0.24 -38.56
CA ALA A 197 -7.06 -0.05 -39.63
C ALA A 197 -7.69 0.31 -40.98
N ARG A 198 -7.08 1.28 -41.67
CA ARG A 198 -7.26 1.49 -43.10
C ARG A 198 -6.90 0.18 -43.80
N LYS A 199 -7.92 -0.48 -44.34
CA LYS A 199 -7.75 -1.50 -45.38
C LYS A 199 -7.11 -0.86 -46.62
N ASP A 200 -6.52 -1.75 -47.41
CA ASP A 200 -6.07 -1.57 -48.80
C ASP A 200 -4.58 -1.20 -48.95
N ILE A 201 -3.71 -2.20 -49.13
CA ILE A 201 -3.28 -2.68 -50.46
C ILE A 201 -2.04 -3.62 -50.36
N ASP A 202 -2.17 -4.72 -51.09
CA ASP A 202 -1.16 -5.63 -51.65
C ASP A 202 -0.37 -6.63 -50.79
N ALA A 203 -0.90 -7.85 -50.84
CA ALA A 203 -0.14 -9.08 -50.90
C ALA A 203 0.71 -9.15 -52.18
N ARG A 204 2.03 -9.32 -52.02
CA ARG A 204 2.90 -10.21 -52.82
C ARG A 204 4.36 -9.96 -52.46
N ASN A 205 4.95 -10.92 -51.76
CA ASN A 205 6.30 -11.48 -51.96
C ASN A 205 6.76 -12.15 -50.67
N ALA A 206 6.35 -13.40 -50.51
CA ALA A 206 7.12 -14.36 -49.75
C ALA A 206 8.30 -14.76 -50.64
N GLU A 207 9.52 -14.41 -50.24
CA GLU A 207 10.73 -15.24 -50.31
C GLU A 207 11.97 -14.38 -50.04
N GLY A 208 12.65 -14.70 -48.92
CA GLY A 208 14.04 -14.33 -48.71
C GLY A 208 14.30 -12.98 -48.06
N GLN A 209 14.14 -12.89 -46.72
CA GLN A 209 14.84 -11.86 -45.95
C GLN A 209 15.48 -12.44 -44.69
N LYS A 210 16.79 -12.21 -44.63
CA LYS A 210 17.75 -12.56 -43.59
C LYS A 210 17.30 -12.01 -42.25
N LYS A 211 17.66 -12.72 -41.17
CA LYS A 211 17.84 -12.19 -39.81
C LYS A 211 18.47 -10.79 -39.88
N GLY A 212 17.65 -9.75 -39.84
CA GLY A 212 18.06 -8.39 -39.57
C GLY A 212 18.02 -8.22 -38.06
N GLY A 213 19.16 -7.93 -37.45
CA GLY A 213 19.20 -7.51 -36.06
C GLY A 213 18.28 -6.31 -35.91
N ALA A 214 17.36 -6.38 -34.96
CA ALA A 214 16.71 -5.17 -34.47
C ALA A 214 17.83 -4.20 -34.07
N PRO A 215 17.71 -2.89 -34.40
CA PRO A 215 18.64 -1.92 -33.85
C PRO A 215 18.58 -2.05 -32.34
N GLU A 216 19.73 -2.33 -31.70
CA GLU A 216 19.89 -2.14 -30.26
C GLU A 216 19.58 -0.65 -30.02
N HIS A 217 18.34 -0.34 -29.63
CA HIS A 217 18.05 0.95 -29.04
C HIS A 217 18.87 1.00 -27.77
N SER A 218 19.87 1.89 -27.76
CA SER A 218 20.74 2.05 -26.60
C SER A 218 19.89 2.55 -25.44
N TYR A 219 20.05 1.96 -24.27
CA TYR A 219 19.44 2.45 -23.02
C TYR A 219 19.67 3.96 -22.79
N GLU A 220 20.79 4.50 -23.30
CA GLU A 220 21.08 5.93 -23.27
C GLU A 220 20.11 6.76 -24.13
N ASP A 221 19.67 6.23 -25.27
CA ASP A 221 18.71 6.91 -26.16
C ASP A 221 17.33 6.99 -25.51
N GLU A 222 16.91 5.95 -24.78
CA GLU A 222 15.63 5.92 -24.06
C GLU A 222 15.61 6.93 -22.91
N ILE A 223 16.69 7.00 -22.13
CA ILE A 223 16.83 8.01 -21.07
C ILE A 223 16.80 9.42 -21.67
N GLN A 224 17.48 9.64 -22.79
CA GLN A 224 17.53 10.96 -23.41
C GLN A 224 16.15 11.35 -23.95
N GLN A 225 15.44 10.44 -24.60
CA GLN A 225 14.05 10.66 -25.04
C GLN A 225 13.12 10.98 -23.87
N HIS A 226 13.27 10.28 -22.74
CA HIS A 226 12.48 10.57 -21.54
C HIS A 226 12.78 11.98 -20.98
N LYS A 227 14.05 12.38 -20.91
CA LYS A 227 14.44 13.74 -20.49
C LYS A 227 13.88 14.81 -21.43
N ASP A 228 13.94 14.58 -22.73
CA ASP A 228 13.44 15.49 -23.75
C ASP A 228 11.90 15.62 -23.66
N SER A 229 11.20 14.51 -23.40
CA SER A 229 9.76 14.50 -23.14
C SER A 229 9.40 15.32 -21.90
N ILE A 230 10.13 15.17 -20.80
CA ILE A 230 9.91 15.98 -19.59
C ILE A 230 10.14 17.46 -19.90
N LEU A 231 11.19 17.81 -20.63
CA LEU A 231 11.45 19.20 -21.03
C LEU A 231 10.33 19.78 -21.90
N GLU A 232 9.77 18.99 -22.82
CA GLU A 232 8.59 19.38 -23.60
C GLU A 232 7.35 19.57 -22.72
N HIS A 233 7.12 18.66 -21.77
CA HIS A 233 6.02 18.78 -20.81
C HIS A 233 6.18 20.00 -19.90
N ILE A 234 7.38 20.38 -19.47
CA ILE A 234 7.59 21.61 -18.69
C ILE A 234 7.09 22.84 -19.46
N GLN A 235 7.27 22.85 -20.79
CA GLN A 235 6.84 23.97 -21.65
C GLN A 235 5.34 23.98 -21.89
N ASN A 236 4.74 22.80 -22.12
CA ASN A 236 3.37 22.68 -22.62
C ASN A 236 2.35 22.29 -21.54
N GLN A 237 2.76 21.55 -20.52
CA GLN A 237 1.94 20.92 -19.48
C GLN A 237 2.69 20.83 -18.14
N PRO A 238 2.90 21.96 -17.43
CA PRO A 238 3.77 22.00 -16.25
C PRO A 238 3.31 21.06 -15.13
N ASP A 239 2.00 20.85 -14.95
CA ASP A 239 1.48 19.92 -13.93
C ASP A 239 1.89 18.47 -14.20
N THR A 240 1.85 18.04 -15.46
CA THR A 240 2.30 16.70 -15.89
C THR A 240 3.80 16.55 -15.66
N ALA A 241 4.59 17.56 -16.02
CA ALA A 241 6.03 17.56 -15.79
C ALA A 241 6.39 17.52 -14.30
N ILE A 242 5.68 18.26 -13.43
CA ILE A 242 5.89 18.21 -11.98
C ILE A 242 5.65 16.78 -11.47
N PHE A 243 4.57 16.14 -11.93
CA PHE A 243 4.31 14.75 -11.58
C PHE A 243 5.45 13.83 -12.04
N GLU A 244 5.91 13.94 -13.28
CA GLU A 244 7.03 13.13 -13.80
C GLU A 244 8.35 13.38 -13.04
N LEU A 245 8.70 14.66 -12.80
CA LEU A 245 9.91 15.05 -12.07
C LEU A 245 9.94 14.52 -10.63
N THR A 246 8.79 14.48 -9.96
CA THR A 246 8.68 13.99 -8.58
C THR A 246 8.79 12.47 -8.46
N HIS A 247 8.58 11.73 -9.55
CA HIS A 247 8.63 10.26 -9.60
C HIS A 247 9.88 9.72 -10.30
N LEU A 248 10.87 10.58 -10.59
CA LEU A 248 12.11 10.15 -11.21
C LEU A 248 12.85 9.10 -10.36
N PRO A 249 13.49 8.08 -10.97
CA PRO A 249 14.32 7.13 -10.26
C PRO A 249 15.49 7.80 -9.53
N ILE A 250 15.83 7.28 -8.34
CA ILE A 250 16.94 7.78 -7.52
C ILE A 250 18.26 7.23 -8.06
N ASN A 251 18.66 7.68 -9.24
CA ASN A 251 19.93 7.34 -9.87
C ASN A 251 20.69 8.62 -10.28
N ILE A 252 22.00 8.48 -10.51
CA ILE A 252 22.88 9.63 -10.80
C ILE A 252 22.39 10.41 -12.03
N THR A 253 21.92 9.72 -13.06
CA THR A 253 21.52 10.30 -14.34
C THR A 253 20.32 11.26 -14.22
N TYR A 254 19.35 10.93 -13.38
CA TYR A 254 18.17 11.78 -13.13
C TYR A 254 18.43 12.83 -12.05
N LEU A 255 19.27 12.54 -11.05
CA LEU A 255 19.70 13.52 -10.05
C LEU A 255 20.52 14.66 -10.68
N ASP A 256 21.40 14.34 -11.63
CA ASP A 256 22.15 15.34 -12.41
C ASP A 256 21.20 16.16 -13.29
N PHE A 257 20.21 15.51 -13.92
CA PHE A 257 19.19 16.19 -14.71
C PHE A 257 18.38 17.19 -13.87
N LEU A 258 17.87 16.79 -12.70
CA LEU A 258 17.20 17.69 -11.75
C LEU A 258 18.12 18.85 -11.34
N THR A 259 19.39 18.55 -11.04
CA THR A 259 20.36 19.59 -10.68
C THR A 259 20.58 20.60 -11.82
N THR A 260 20.63 20.14 -13.06
CA THR A 260 20.74 21.01 -14.25
C THR A 260 19.49 21.86 -14.44
N LEU A 261 18.29 21.29 -14.28
CA LEU A 261 17.04 22.05 -14.38
C LEU A 261 16.99 23.22 -13.39
N LEU A 262 17.44 22.99 -12.15
CA LEU A 262 17.55 24.02 -11.11
C LEU A 262 18.64 25.05 -11.43
N ALA A 263 19.83 24.59 -11.84
CA ALA A 263 20.95 25.48 -12.12
C ALA A 263 20.69 26.41 -13.32
N ASP A 264 19.97 25.90 -14.33
CA ASP A 264 19.60 26.67 -15.53
C ASP A 264 18.34 27.53 -15.33
N HIS A 265 17.75 27.51 -14.12
CA HIS A 265 16.48 28.14 -13.78
C HIS A 265 15.34 27.78 -14.74
N THR A 266 15.32 26.53 -15.21
CA THR A 266 14.36 26.07 -16.22
C THR A 266 12.96 26.00 -15.63
N LEU A 267 12.82 25.55 -14.38
CA LEU A 267 11.51 25.48 -13.70
C LEU A 267 10.92 26.88 -13.48
N GLU A 268 11.74 27.83 -13.01
CA GLU A 268 11.31 29.20 -12.76
C GLU A 268 10.89 29.93 -14.05
N LYS A 269 11.59 29.67 -15.17
CA LYS A 269 11.21 30.21 -16.49
C LYS A 269 9.80 29.79 -16.93
N HIS A 270 9.32 28.65 -16.43
CA HIS A 270 7.99 28.11 -16.71
C HIS A 270 7.01 28.30 -15.53
N ALA A 271 7.32 29.21 -14.60
CA ALA A 271 6.49 29.53 -13.43
C ALA A 271 6.23 28.34 -12.49
N VAL A 272 7.14 27.37 -12.45
CA VAL A 272 7.13 26.25 -11.51
C VAL A 272 8.03 26.59 -10.32
N ASP A 273 7.53 26.42 -9.10
CA ASP A 273 8.32 26.62 -7.88
C ASP A 273 9.32 25.46 -7.70
N PRO A 274 10.64 25.68 -7.82
CA PRO A 274 11.62 24.62 -7.70
C PRO A 274 11.67 24.02 -6.30
N ALA A 275 11.43 24.83 -5.26
CA ALA A 275 11.44 24.36 -3.87
C ALA A 275 10.38 23.28 -3.66
N GLN A 276 9.16 23.54 -4.14
CA GLN A 276 8.05 22.60 -4.03
C GLN A 276 8.34 21.28 -4.75
N VAL A 277 8.88 21.33 -5.97
CA VAL A 277 9.22 20.12 -6.76
C VAL A 277 10.27 19.29 -6.04
N ILE A 278 11.32 19.91 -5.51
CA ILE A 278 12.40 19.21 -4.83
C ILE A 278 11.94 18.60 -3.51
N THR A 279 11.15 19.32 -2.72
CA THR A 279 10.54 18.77 -1.50
C THR A 279 9.67 17.55 -1.82
N GLN A 280 8.83 17.63 -2.85
CA GLN A 280 7.97 16.50 -3.26
C GLN A 280 8.79 15.31 -3.78
N TYR A 281 9.83 15.56 -4.58
CA TYR A 281 10.75 14.53 -5.06
C TYR A 281 11.45 13.81 -3.90
N ILE A 282 11.99 14.55 -2.93
CA ILE A 282 12.64 13.95 -1.75
C ILE A 282 11.64 13.10 -0.95
N GLN A 283 10.43 13.61 -0.73
CA GLN A 283 9.39 12.88 -0.02
C GLN A 283 8.98 11.59 -0.73
N HIS A 284 8.82 11.63 -2.06
CA HIS A 284 8.56 10.43 -2.86
C HIS A 284 9.73 9.44 -2.79
N ALA A 285 10.96 9.93 -2.98
CA ALA A 285 12.17 9.12 -2.90
C ALA A 285 12.30 8.40 -1.55
N LEU A 286 11.98 9.06 -0.43
CA LEU A 286 12.00 8.44 0.89
C LEU A 286 10.98 7.29 1.01
N ARG A 287 9.77 7.45 0.50
CA ARG A 287 8.76 6.37 0.46
C ARG A 287 9.24 5.19 -0.38
N THR A 288 9.88 5.48 -1.52
CA THR A 288 10.48 4.44 -2.38
C THR A 288 11.58 3.67 -1.64
N VAL A 289 12.45 4.36 -0.92
CA VAL A 289 13.48 3.72 -0.09
C VAL A 289 12.87 2.89 1.04
N GLU A 290 11.84 3.37 1.72
CA GLU A 290 11.18 2.61 2.80
C GLU A 290 10.68 1.25 2.32
N ARG A 291 10.08 1.21 1.12
CA ARG A 291 9.56 -0.03 0.55
C ARG A 291 10.66 -1.05 0.23
N MET A 292 11.90 -0.62 0.03
CA MET A 292 13.03 -1.53 -0.15
C MET A 292 13.33 -2.37 1.11
N ASP A 293 12.80 -2.05 2.29
CA ASP A 293 13.07 -2.83 3.52
C ASP A 293 12.57 -4.27 3.43
N LYS A 294 11.50 -4.50 2.67
CA LYS A 294 10.88 -5.81 2.51
C LYS A 294 10.85 -6.16 1.03
N PRO A 295 11.40 -7.32 0.61
CA PRO A 295 11.18 -7.78 -0.75
C PRO A 295 9.68 -7.91 -1.01
N PRO A 296 9.19 -7.60 -2.23
CA PRO A 296 7.83 -7.87 -2.64
C PRO A 296 7.63 -9.35 -2.39
N SER A 297 6.53 -9.65 -1.70
CA SER A 297 6.15 -11.05 -1.54
C SER A 297 6.09 -11.65 -2.94
N PRO A 298 6.79 -12.77 -3.21
CA PRO A 298 6.88 -13.30 -4.56
C PRO A 298 5.46 -13.48 -5.10
N PRO A 299 5.17 -13.00 -6.32
CA PRO A 299 3.87 -13.20 -6.94
C PRO A 299 3.62 -14.71 -7.01
N MET A 300 2.64 -15.19 -6.25
CA MET A 300 2.19 -16.57 -6.34
C MET A 300 1.41 -16.71 -7.64
N GLY A 301 2.12 -17.01 -8.73
CA GLY A 301 1.52 -17.17 -10.05
C GLY A 301 2.60 -17.14 -11.12
N GLY A 302 3.08 -18.32 -11.50
CA GLY A 302 4.02 -18.48 -12.61
C GLY A 302 3.37 -18.08 -13.93
N THR A 303 3.74 -16.92 -14.44
CA THR A 303 3.74 -16.62 -15.87
C THR A 303 5.06 -15.95 -16.17
N ASP A 304 5.90 -16.65 -16.95
CA ASP A 304 7.26 -16.30 -17.39
C ASP A 304 7.32 -15.07 -18.33
N ASP A 305 6.47 -14.06 -18.13
CA ASP A 305 6.63 -12.76 -18.79
C ASP A 305 7.37 -11.83 -17.84
N ALA A 306 8.69 -12.03 -17.81
CA ALA A 306 9.64 -11.07 -17.29
C ALA A 306 9.57 -9.81 -18.14
N ALA A 307 8.61 -8.94 -17.86
CA ALA A 307 8.72 -7.54 -18.21
C ALA A 307 9.98 -7.01 -17.49
N GLU A 308 10.93 -6.50 -18.26
CA GLU A 308 12.17 -5.86 -17.81
C GLU A 308 11.89 -4.54 -17.07
N GLY A 309 11.03 -4.58 -16.04
CA GLY A 309 10.95 -3.53 -15.05
C GLY A 309 12.20 -3.56 -14.19
N GLU A 310 12.82 -2.39 -13.97
CA GLU A 310 13.99 -2.22 -13.11
C GLU A 310 13.90 -3.15 -11.89
N GLN A 311 14.81 -4.13 -11.79
CA GLN A 311 14.90 -4.99 -10.61
C GLN A 311 15.23 -4.10 -9.42
N LEU A 312 14.20 -3.63 -8.71
CA LEU A 312 14.38 -2.92 -7.46
C LEU A 312 15.19 -3.83 -6.55
N GLU A 313 16.36 -3.36 -6.13
CA GLU A 313 17.18 -4.10 -5.18
C GLU A 313 16.55 -3.95 -3.79
N TYR A 314 16.42 -5.05 -3.05
CA TYR A 314 15.77 -5.07 -1.74
C TYR A 314 16.79 -5.24 -0.61
N GLY A 315 16.38 -4.83 0.58
CA GLY A 315 17.11 -4.96 1.83
C GLY A 315 17.85 -3.70 2.26
N LYS A 316 18.44 -3.76 3.46
CA LYS A 316 19.13 -2.65 4.11
C LYS A 316 20.28 -2.06 3.28
N GLU A 317 20.95 -2.87 2.47
CA GLU A 317 22.05 -2.42 1.62
C GLU A 317 21.56 -1.56 0.44
N ALA A 318 20.46 -1.97 -0.20
CA ALA A 318 19.82 -1.17 -1.23
C ALA A 318 19.29 0.15 -0.65
N GLN A 319 18.62 0.10 0.51
CA GLN A 319 18.21 1.31 1.22
C GLN A 319 19.39 2.26 1.48
N SER A 320 20.50 1.72 1.97
CA SER A 320 21.70 2.50 2.25
C SER A 320 22.21 3.23 1.02
N ARG A 321 22.35 2.53 -0.12
CA ARG A 321 22.84 3.13 -1.38
C ARG A 321 21.95 4.27 -1.87
N HIS A 322 20.63 4.08 -1.85
CA HIS A 322 19.69 5.10 -2.30
C HIS A 322 19.67 6.32 -1.36
N ILE A 323 19.76 6.11 -0.04
CA ILE A 323 19.92 7.21 0.91
C ILE A 323 21.23 7.96 0.69
N LEU A 324 22.34 7.27 0.45
CA LEU A 324 23.63 7.93 0.15
C LEU A 324 23.53 8.84 -1.08
N LEU A 325 22.90 8.36 -2.17
CA LEU A 325 22.67 9.18 -3.36
C LEU A 325 21.81 10.41 -3.05
N LEU A 326 20.72 10.22 -2.30
CA LEU A 326 19.83 11.30 -1.90
C LEU A 326 20.54 12.34 -1.03
N LEU A 327 21.37 11.92 -0.07
CA LEU A 327 22.19 12.82 0.75
C LEU A 327 23.20 13.61 -0.08
N LEU A 328 23.85 12.97 -1.06
CA LEU A 328 24.78 13.65 -1.97
C LEU A 328 24.06 14.69 -2.83
N PHE A 329 22.87 14.36 -3.32
CA PHE A 329 22.02 15.27 -4.07
C PHE A 329 21.64 16.48 -3.22
N ILE A 330 21.03 16.28 -2.04
CA ILE A 330 20.63 17.36 -1.13
C ILE A 330 21.84 18.24 -0.77
N LYS A 331 22.99 17.64 -0.45
CA LYS A 331 24.23 18.36 -0.15
C LYS A 331 24.71 19.20 -1.33
N SER A 332 24.58 18.69 -2.55
CA SER A 332 24.91 19.41 -3.79
C SER A 332 24.00 20.61 -3.99
N LEU A 333 22.68 20.46 -3.79
CA LEU A 333 21.72 21.55 -3.91
C LEU A 333 22.03 22.70 -2.95
N ILE A 334 22.26 22.39 -1.68
CA ILE A 334 22.57 23.38 -0.64
C ILE A 334 23.91 24.07 -0.93
N ARG A 335 24.96 23.30 -1.24
CA ARG A 335 26.29 23.87 -1.51
C ARG A 335 26.34 24.78 -2.73
N LYS A 336 25.54 24.49 -3.74
CA LYS A 336 25.43 25.31 -4.95
C LYS A 336 24.47 26.49 -4.77
N GLY A 337 23.79 26.60 -3.63
CA GLY A 337 22.77 27.63 -3.39
C GLY A 337 21.53 27.49 -4.28
N LEU A 338 21.25 26.27 -4.75
CA LEU A 338 20.07 25.98 -5.59
C LEU A 338 18.80 25.86 -4.75
N VAL A 339 18.92 25.34 -3.54
CA VAL A 339 17.83 25.24 -2.56
C VAL A 339 18.38 25.61 -1.19
N GLU A 340 17.67 26.47 -0.47
CA GLU A 340 18.05 26.89 0.87
C GLU A 340 17.86 25.76 1.89
N LEU A 341 18.69 25.76 2.93
CA LEU A 341 18.63 24.75 3.98
C LEU A 341 17.28 24.78 4.72
N ASP A 342 16.72 25.96 4.94
CA ASP A 342 15.46 26.15 5.66
C ASP A 342 14.26 25.53 4.93
N VAL A 343 14.29 25.53 3.60
CA VAL A 343 13.26 24.90 2.75
C VAL A 343 13.23 23.39 2.93
N LEU A 344 14.40 22.77 3.14
CA LEU A 344 14.57 21.32 3.28
C LEU A 344 14.63 20.85 4.73
N TYR A 345 14.33 21.73 5.69
CA TYR A 345 14.50 21.44 7.12
C TYR A 345 13.76 20.17 7.55
N PHE A 346 12.50 20.01 7.13
CA PHE A 346 11.67 18.87 7.53
C PHE A 346 12.14 17.56 6.88
N GLU A 347 12.50 17.59 5.61
CA GLU A 347 13.02 16.44 4.87
C GLU A 347 14.35 15.95 5.49
N ILE A 348 15.24 16.88 5.82
CA ILE A 348 16.50 16.57 6.49
C ILE A 348 16.25 15.99 7.89
N ALA A 349 15.34 16.58 8.66
CA ALA A 349 14.97 16.05 9.98
C ALA A 349 14.40 14.62 9.88
N GLU A 350 13.54 14.36 8.89
CA GLU A 350 12.96 13.04 8.65
C GLU A 350 14.04 12.00 8.30
N ILE A 351 14.93 12.32 7.36
CA ILE A 351 16.04 11.44 6.97
C ILE A 351 16.93 11.11 8.17
N THR A 352 17.30 12.13 8.94
CA THR A 352 18.24 11.99 10.07
C THR A 352 17.66 11.21 11.24
N VAL A 353 16.34 11.23 11.44
CA VAL A 353 15.67 10.40 12.44
C VAL A 353 15.46 8.98 11.93
N ARG A 354 14.88 8.82 10.74
CA ARG A 354 14.44 7.51 10.24
C ARG A 354 15.61 6.61 9.85
N TYR A 355 16.67 7.19 9.30
CA TYR A 355 17.84 6.45 8.82
C TYR A 355 19.09 6.66 9.69
N VAL A 356 18.91 7.03 10.96
CA VAL A 356 20.00 7.31 11.92
C VAL A 356 21.02 6.17 12.07
N TRP A 357 20.63 4.94 11.74
CA TRP A 357 21.50 3.76 11.79
C TRP A 357 22.60 3.78 10.71
N ILE A 358 22.38 4.49 9.60
CA ILE A 358 23.37 4.70 8.53
C ILE A 358 24.43 5.72 9.00
N LYS A 359 25.71 5.40 8.81
CA LYS A 359 26.82 6.25 9.31
C LYS A 359 26.83 7.61 8.62
N GLU A 360 26.65 7.62 7.32
CA GLU A 360 26.66 8.78 6.44
C GLU A 360 25.52 9.76 6.77
N VAL A 361 24.37 9.26 7.25
CA VAL A 361 23.26 10.08 7.74
C VAL A 361 23.67 10.87 8.99
N ARG A 362 24.41 10.25 9.92
CA ARG A 362 24.90 10.93 11.13
C ARG A 362 25.96 11.99 10.79
N GLU A 363 26.86 11.67 9.87
CA GLU A 363 27.85 12.64 9.36
C GLU A 363 27.18 13.80 8.63
N PHE A 364 26.15 13.52 7.84
CA PHE A 364 25.35 14.54 7.15
C PHE A 364 24.61 15.44 8.14
N ARG A 365 24.04 14.87 9.21
CA ARG A 365 23.38 15.64 10.27
C ARG A 365 24.33 16.65 10.90
N SER A 366 25.52 16.22 11.30
CA SER A 366 26.54 17.13 11.87
C SER A 366 26.91 18.24 10.88
N TRP A 367 27.08 17.90 9.59
CA TRP A 367 27.34 18.89 8.55
C TRP A 367 26.20 19.90 8.39
N ALA A 368 24.94 19.46 8.43
CA ALA A 368 23.77 20.33 8.32
C ALA A 368 23.67 21.27 9.54
N GLU A 369 23.87 20.76 10.75
CA GLU A 369 23.86 21.55 12.00
C GLU A 369 25.00 22.60 12.03
N GLU A 370 26.22 22.22 11.62
CA GLU A 370 27.36 23.15 11.49
C GLU A 370 27.13 24.26 10.43
N GLY A 371 26.34 23.95 9.39
CA GLY A 371 25.95 24.92 8.36
C GLY A 371 25.00 26.01 8.87
N VAL A 372 24.09 25.65 9.79
CA VAL A 372 23.14 26.59 10.42
C VAL A 372 23.87 27.57 11.35
N GLU A 373 24.85 27.08 12.13
CA GLU A 373 25.58 27.93 13.07
C GLU A 373 26.42 29.02 12.38
N ASN A 374 26.94 28.73 11.19
CA ASN A 374 27.73 29.69 10.41
C ASN A 374 26.87 30.73 9.66
N SER A 375 25.59 30.45 9.41
CA SER A 375 24.68 31.36 8.70
C SER A 375 23.90 32.29 9.65
N ALA A 376 23.70 31.90 10.92
CA ALA A 376 23.08 32.74 11.94
C ALA A 376 24.01 33.77 12.60
N GLY A 377 25.31 33.76 12.28
CA GLY A 377 26.34 34.63 12.86
C GLY A 377 26.93 35.68 11.91
N GLY A 378 26.37 35.86 10.71
CA GLY A 378 26.87 36.75 9.64
C GLY A 378 26.09 38.05 9.48
#